data_AF-A0A1B9HTI3-F1
#
_entry.id   AF-A0A1B9HTI3-F1
#
_cell.length_a   1.000
_cell.length_b   1.000
_cell.length_c   1.000
_cell.angle_alpha   90.00
_cell.angle_beta   90.00
_cell.angle_gamma   90.00
#
_symmetry.space_group_name_H-M   'P 1'
#
loop_
_entity.id
_entity.type
_entity.pdbx_description
1 polymer ?
#
loop_
_entity_poly.entity_id
_entity_poly.type
_entity_poly.pdbx_seq_one_letter_code
_entity_poly.pdbx_strand_id
1 'polypeptide(L)'
;MATSSPIPRRHSEMPSRPMATPPRKISTYTDGGGSGSGSGSGEMKRLDSGLNNEQRKARREQFRNFYGIKDGSTPSSPSSNNIRQGERGNPTDIDSTSFNASAYYEELISKSNLKELMETASKLNGDIGNLEGSRHSLVYNHHHQLFSAGDTISKLNSRTPQLISIVSQLQESFSNIEQLINSLSLDESNISIDDSNDLDNNLIKLRNEKEKIKLMILAKEPIEKIKDYYEKLKQDIQDDEKEQDGSGPILKEIEKLLEDKPEQANDSTIS
;
A
#
# COMPACT_ATOMS: atom_id res chain seq x y z
N MET A 1 -26.21 -56.04 49.75
CA MET A 1 -25.28 -55.11 50.42
C MET A 1 -23.87 -55.44 49.94
N ALA A 2 -23.27 -54.57 49.14
CA ALA A 2 -21.85 -54.65 48.79
C ALA A 2 -21.28 -53.23 48.88
N THR A 3 -20.23 -53.10 49.68
CA THR A 3 -19.69 -51.87 50.23
C THR A 3 -18.60 -51.27 49.35
N SER A 4 -18.60 -49.93 49.33
CA SER A 4 -17.64 -49.00 48.73
C SER A 4 -16.16 -49.29 49.04
N SER A 5 -15.28 -49.02 48.08
CA SER A 5 -13.95 -48.43 48.33
C SER A 5 -13.46 -47.65 47.08
N PRO A 6 -13.07 -46.36 47.21
CA PRO A 6 -12.68 -45.52 46.08
C PRO A 6 -11.17 -45.52 45.81
N ILE A 7 -10.79 -45.42 44.53
CA ILE A 7 -9.42 -45.37 44.03
C ILE A 7 -8.81 -43.98 44.27
N PRO A 8 -7.58 -43.85 44.80
CA PRO A 8 -6.96 -42.54 45.04
C PRO A 8 -6.41 -41.92 43.75
N ARG A 9 -6.80 -40.67 43.48
CA ARG A 9 -6.22 -39.81 42.44
C ARG A 9 -4.84 -39.34 42.89
N ARG A 10 -3.79 -39.74 42.16
CA ARG A 10 -2.46 -39.11 42.26
C ARG A 10 -2.47 -37.82 41.44
N HIS A 11 -2.33 -36.68 42.11
CA HIS A 11 -1.97 -35.42 41.50
C HIS A 11 -0.46 -35.43 41.25
N SER A 12 -0.03 -35.32 40.00
CA SER A 12 1.38 -35.05 39.66
C SER A 12 1.54 -33.55 39.45
N GLU A 13 2.18 -32.89 40.41
CA GLU A 13 2.77 -31.56 40.24
C GLU A 13 3.80 -31.59 39.11
N MET A 14 3.70 -30.62 38.19
CA MET A 14 4.68 -30.36 37.14
C MET A 14 5.82 -29.50 37.70
N PRO A 15 7.10 -29.80 37.42
CA PRO A 15 8.19 -28.91 37.77
C PRO A 15 8.18 -27.66 36.87
N SER A 16 8.21 -26.49 37.50
CA SER A 16 8.35 -25.19 36.84
C SER A 16 9.71 -25.07 36.14
N ARG A 17 9.69 -24.92 34.81
CA ARG A 17 10.89 -24.64 34.00
C ARG A 17 11.35 -23.18 34.19
N PRO A 18 12.67 -22.91 34.22
CA PRO A 18 13.16 -21.54 34.19
C PRO A 18 12.85 -20.88 32.83
N MET A 19 12.44 -19.62 32.88
CA MET A 19 11.99 -18.78 31.77
C MET A 19 13.01 -18.76 30.62
N ALA A 20 12.65 -19.33 29.47
CA ALA A 20 13.41 -19.14 28.23
C ALA A 20 13.20 -17.72 27.71
N THR A 21 14.30 -17.04 27.44
CA THR A 21 14.34 -15.68 26.88
C THR A 21 13.66 -15.66 25.50
N PRO A 22 12.76 -14.71 25.20
CA PRO A 22 12.10 -14.66 23.91
C PRO A 22 13.10 -14.30 22.80
N PRO A 23 12.97 -14.87 21.59
CA PRO A 23 13.83 -14.50 20.47
C PRO A 23 13.59 -13.04 20.07
N ARG A 24 14.68 -12.31 19.83
CA ARG A 24 14.66 -10.91 19.35
C ARG A 24 13.82 -10.81 18.08
N LYS A 25 12.81 -9.94 18.10
CA LYS A 25 12.08 -9.52 16.90
C LYS A 25 13.05 -8.83 15.94
N ILE A 26 13.19 -9.37 14.74
CA ILE A 26 13.85 -8.67 13.63
C ILE A 26 12.85 -7.59 13.20
N SER A 27 13.24 -6.33 13.39
CA SER A 27 12.46 -5.16 12.99
C SER A 27 12.43 -5.06 11.46
N THR A 28 11.30 -5.41 10.85
CA THR A 28 10.99 -4.98 9.49
C THR A 28 10.41 -3.57 9.57
N TYR A 29 11.29 -2.58 9.53
CA TYR A 29 10.92 -1.20 9.25
C TYR A 29 10.26 -1.15 7.86
N THR A 30 8.97 -0.83 7.83
CA THR A 30 8.30 -0.30 6.64
C THR A 30 7.84 1.12 6.99
N ASP A 31 8.65 2.11 6.66
CA ASP A 31 8.24 3.52 6.61
C ASP A 31 7.92 3.88 5.14
N GLY A 32 6.95 4.77 4.97
CA GLY A 32 6.13 4.90 3.78
C GLY A 32 6.69 5.74 2.63
N GLY A 33 5.88 5.75 1.56
CA GLY A 33 5.68 6.91 0.69
C GLY A 33 6.62 7.08 -0.51
N GLY A 34 6.04 7.15 -1.72
CA GLY A 34 6.73 7.71 -2.88
C GLY A 34 6.18 7.23 -4.23
N SER A 35 5.28 8.03 -4.81
CA SER A 35 4.66 7.86 -6.12
C SER A 35 5.49 8.49 -7.25
N GLY A 36 5.43 7.89 -8.45
CA GLY A 36 5.69 8.49 -9.78
C GLY A 36 7.18 8.66 -10.16
N SER A 37 7.65 8.50 -11.40
CA SER A 37 7.05 8.41 -12.74
C SER A 37 8.19 8.08 -13.73
N GLY A 38 7.89 7.61 -14.95
CA GLY A 38 8.84 7.72 -16.07
C GLY A 38 8.97 6.49 -16.98
N SER A 39 8.30 6.58 -18.13
CA SER A 39 8.44 5.75 -19.32
C SER A 39 9.81 5.90 -20.01
N GLY A 40 10.30 4.87 -20.70
CA GLY A 40 11.37 5.01 -21.71
C GLY A 40 12.40 3.89 -21.73
N SER A 41 12.34 3.06 -22.77
CA SER A 41 13.16 1.89 -23.09
C SER A 41 14.65 2.15 -23.34
N GLY A 42 15.52 1.32 -22.74
CA GLY A 42 16.92 1.17 -23.14
C GLY A 42 17.81 0.62 -22.02
N GLU A 43 18.31 -0.62 -22.19
CA GLU A 43 19.37 -1.28 -21.41
C GLU A 43 19.12 -1.54 -19.91
N MET A 44 18.90 -2.81 -19.55
CA MET A 44 18.80 -3.27 -18.15
C MET A 44 20.16 -3.26 -17.43
N LYS A 45 20.62 -2.08 -17.03
CA LYS A 45 21.57 -1.94 -15.91
C LYS A 45 20.77 -2.02 -14.61
N ARG A 46 20.87 -3.17 -13.93
CA ARG A 46 20.15 -3.47 -12.70
C ARG A 46 20.50 -2.47 -11.60
N LEU A 47 19.50 -1.70 -11.18
CA LEU A 47 19.49 -0.82 -10.02
C LEU A 47 19.57 -1.69 -8.75
N ASP A 48 20.73 -1.68 -8.10
CA ASP A 48 20.89 -2.14 -6.71
C ASP A 48 21.98 -1.24 -6.09
N SER A 49 21.59 0.00 -5.82
CA SER A 49 22.37 0.96 -5.04
C SER A 49 21.79 0.98 -3.63
N GLY A 50 22.43 0.26 -2.71
CA GLY A 50 22.07 0.29 -1.29
C GLY A 50 22.61 -0.86 -0.44
N LEU A 51 23.03 -1.97 -1.04
CA LEU A 51 23.68 -3.06 -0.32
C LEU A 51 25.16 -3.12 -0.67
N ASN A 52 26.03 -3.20 0.34
CA ASN A 52 27.46 -3.43 0.15
C ASN A 52 27.63 -4.61 -0.82
N ASN A 53 28.50 -4.47 -1.83
CA ASN A 53 28.74 -5.52 -2.82
C ASN A 53 29.08 -6.87 -2.14
N GLU A 54 29.74 -6.81 -0.99
CA GLU A 54 29.99 -7.91 -0.05
C GLU A 54 28.70 -8.61 0.42
N GLN A 55 27.69 -7.85 0.85
CA GLN A 55 26.41 -8.38 1.34
C GLN A 55 25.60 -9.01 0.22
N ARG A 56 25.64 -8.41 -0.97
CA ARG A 56 25.01 -8.98 -2.17
C ARG A 56 25.66 -10.30 -2.56
N LYS A 57 27.00 -10.36 -2.49
CA LYS A 57 27.76 -11.58 -2.78
C LYS A 57 27.46 -12.65 -1.73
N ALA A 58 27.55 -12.33 -0.44
CA ALA A 58 27.23 -13.25 0.66
C ALA A 58 25.80 -13.81 0.56
N ARG A 59 24.81 -12.96 0.24
CA ARG A 59 23.43 -13.40 0.06
C ARG A 59 23.27 -14.34 -1.14
N ARG A 60 23.97 -14.07 -2.26
CA ARG A 60 23.98 -14.98 -3.42
C ARG A 60 24.63 -16.32 -3.08
N GLU A 61 25.72 -16.30 -2.32
CA GLU A 61 26.41 -17.53 -1.88
C GLU A 61 25.53 -18.36 -0.93
N GLN A 62 24.79 -17.72 -0.03
CA GLN A 62 23.81 -18.38 0.84
C GLN A 62 22.70 -19.08 0.04
N PHE A 63 22.10 -18.41 -0.94
CA PHE A 63 21.11 -19.03 -1.81
C PHE A 63 21.69 -20.15 -2.67
N ARG A 64 22.91 -19.95 -3.18
CA ARG A 64 23.62 -20.95 -3.95
C ARG A 64 23.86 -22.24 -3.15
N ASN A 65 24.24 -22.09 -1.87
CA ASN A 65 24.41 -23.21 -0.95
C ASN A 65 23.07 -23.87 -0.60
N PHE A 66 22.01 -23.09 -0.42
CA PHE A 66 20.66 -23.59 -0.10
C PHE A 66 20.06 -24.42 -1.24
N TYR A 67 20.32 -24.05 -2.50
CA TYR A 67 19.84 -24.77 -3.68
C TYR A 67 20.89 -25.73 -4.29
N GLY A 68 22.05 -25.90 -3.66
CA GLY A 68 23.09 -26.85 -4.10
C GLY A 68 23.75 -26.53 -5.45
N ILE A 69 23.70 -25.28 -5.91
CA ILE A 69 24.20 -24.86 -7.22
C ILE A 69 25.72 -24.60 -7.12
N LYS A 70 26.56 -25.63 -7.09
CA LYS A 70 28.02 -25.45 -6.96
C LYS A 70 28.62 -24.80 -8.24
N ASP A 71 29.44 -23.76 -8.06
CA ASP A 71 30.11 -23.01 -9.14
C ASP A 71 30.97 -23.93 -10.02
N GLY A 72 30.80 -23.88 -11.35
CA GLY A 72 31.76 -24.49 -12.28
C GLY A 72 31.29 -24.89 -13.69
N SER A 73 30.07 -24.61 -14.14
CA SER A 73 29.65 -24.96 -15.51
C SER A 73 30.00 -23.84 -16.52
N THR A 74 31.26 -23.79 -16.92
CA THR A 74 31.62 -23.29 -18.26
C THR A 74 31.15 -24.31 -19.31
N PRO A 75 30.66 -23.89 -20.50
CA PRO A 75 30.01 -24.80 -21.45
C PRO A 75 31.05 -25.48 -22.34
N SER A 76 31.99 -26.22 -21.75
CA SER A 76 32.95 -27.05 -22.48
C SER A 76 33.34 -28.27 -21.65
N SER A 77 32.97 -29.45 -22.16
CA SER A 77 33.22 -30.80 -21.64
C SER A 77 32.05 -31.41 -20.81
N PRO A 78 31.40 -32.48 -21.31
CA PRO A 78 30.35 -33.18 -20.59
C PRO A 78 31.00 -34.18 -19.63
N SER A 79 31.39 -33.73 -18.43
CA SER A 79 31.85 -34.65 -17.39
C SER A 79 31.59 -34.13 -15.98
N SER A 80 30.32 -34.17 -15.58
CA SER A 80 29.91 -34.74 -14.28
C SER A 80 28.39 -34.76 -14.17
N ASN A 81 27.76 -35.46 -15.11
CA ASN A 81 26.61 -36.26 -14.73
C ASN A 81 27.17 -37.48 -13.98
N ASN A 82 27.53 -37.31 -12.71
CA ASN A 82 27.54 -38.42 -11.76
C ASN A 82 26.11 -38.65 -11.24
N ILE A 83 25.15 -38.71 -12.17
CA ILE A 83 24.06 -39.68 -12.06
C ILE A 83 24.66 -40.96 -12.64
N ARG A 84 25.62 -41.54 -11.91
CA ARG A 84 26.06 -42.91 -12.15
C ARG A 84 25.01 -43.80 -11.53
N GLN A 85 24.22 -44.43 -12.40
CA GLN A 85 23.56 -45.68 -12.06
C GLN A 85 24.58 -46.58 -11.35
N GLY A 86 24.34 -46.93 -10.08
CA GLY A 86 25.05 -48.04 -9.42
C GLY A 86 25.89 -47.76 -8.18
N GLU A 87 25.89 -46.57 -7.58
CA GLU A 87 26.28 -46.49 -6.16
C GLU A 87 25.08 -46.92 -5.33
N ARG A 88 24.98 -48.23 -5.09
CA ARG A 88 24.28 -48.73 -3.90
C ARG A 88 25.04 -48.08 -2.74
N GLY A 89 24.52 -46.98 -2.22
CA GLY A 89 25.12 -46.29 -1.07
C GLY A 89 25.42 -47.29 0.04
N ASN A 90 26.43 -47.01 0.85
CA ASN A 90 26.83 -47.95 1.89
C ASN A 90 25.63 -48.27 2.79
N PRO A 91 25.23 -49.55 2.95
CA PRO A 91 24.11 -49.91 3.81
C PRO A 91 24.37 -49.61 5.28
N THR A 92 25.61 -49.34 5.68
CA THR A 92 25.99 -49.04 7.06
C THR A 92 26.34 -47.56 7.29
N ASP A 93 26.11 -46.69 6.30
CA ASP A 93 26.23 -45.25 6.47
C ASP A 93 24.85 -44.63 6.76
N ILE A 94 24.74 -43.90 7.88
CA ILE A 94 23.47 -43.33 8.37
C ILE A 94 22.91 -42.29 7.39
N ASP A 95 23.78 -41.58 6.66
CA ASP A 95 23.38 -40.50 5.75
C ASP A 95 23.09 -41.01 4.31
N SER A 96 23.30 -42.31 4.06
CA SER A 96 23.14 -42.94 2.76
C SER A 96 21.69 -43.31 2.43
N THR A 97 21.29 -43.16 1.17
CA THR A 97 19.92 -43.47 0.70
C THR A 97 19.55 -44.95 0.79
N SER A 98 20.55 -45.85 0.87
CA SER A 98 20.36 -47.30 1.03
C SER A 98 20.72 -47.81 2.43
N PHE A 99 20.67 -46.94 3.44
CA PHE A 99 20.90 -47.28 4.84
C PHE A 99 20.01 -48.45 5.28
N ASN A 100 20.63 -49.46 5.91
CA ASN A 100 19.96 -50.58 6.54
C ASN A 100 20.32 -50.59 8.03
N ALA A 101 19.34 -50.21 8.87
CA ALA A 101 19.51 -50.10 10.31
C ALA A 101 19.98 -51.41 10.96
N SER A 102 19.49 -52.57 10.49
CA SER A 102 19.89 -53.87 11.03
C SER A 102 21.36 -54.17 10.72
N ALA A 103 21.80 -53.95 9.48
CA ALA A 103 23.20 -54.16 9.10
C ALA A 103 24.16 -53.22 9.84
N TYR A 104 23.78 -51.96 10.00
CA TYR A 104 24.54 -50.98 10.78
C TYR A 104 24.64 -51.37 12.26
N TYR A 105 23.54 -51.82 12.86
CA TYR A 105 23.52 -52.23 14.27
C TYR A 105 24.38 -53.47 14.52
N GLU A 106 24.30 -54.48 13.66
CA GLU A 106 25.13 -55.69 13.74
C GLU A 106 26.62 -55.38 13.56
N GLU A 107 26.96 -54.45 12.65
CA GLU A 107 28.33 -53.96 12.49
C GLU A 107 28.80 -53.18 13.74
N LEU A 108 27.93 -52.35 14.30
CA LEU A 108 28.24 -51.53 15.47
C LEU A 108 28.49 -52.42 16.70
N ILE A 109 27.62 -53.40 16.99
CA ILE A 109 27.77 -54.27 18.16
C ILE A 109 28.96 -55.23 18.04
N SER A 110 29.33 -55.63 16.82
CA SER A 110 30.47 -56.52 16.59
C SER A 110 31.82 -55.80 16.67
N LYS A 111 31.88 -54.50 16.38
CA LYS A 111 33.12 -53.71 16.34
C LYS A 111 33.35 -52.83 17.57
N SER A 112 32.30 -52.38 18.24
CA SER A 112 32.39 -51.39 19.32
C SER A 112 32.35 -52.00 20.71
N ASN A 113 32.99 -51.33 21.67
CA ASN A 113 32.91 -51.70 23.09
C ASN A 113 31.69 -51.04 23.77
N LEU A 114 31.24 -51.55 24.91
CA LEU A 114 30.05 -51.07 25.62
C LEU A 114 30.05 -49.55 25.86
N LYS A 115 31.21 -48.97 26.18
CA LYS A 115 31.36 -47.53 26.38
C LYS A 115 31.04 -46.74 25.11
N GLU A 116 31.58 -47.17 23.99
CA GLU A 116 31.34 -46.56 22.67
C GLU A 116 29.87 -46.72 22.26
N LEU A 117 29.25 -47.86 22.59
CA LEU A 117 27.82 -48.07 22.35
C LEU A 117 26.94 -47.11 23.17
N MET A 118 27.28 -46.85 24.43
CA MET A 118 26.55 -45.86 25.24
C MET A 118 26.75 -44.41 24.75
N GLU A 119 27.97 -44.07 24.33
CA GLU A 119 28.27 -42.75 23.77
C GLU A 119 27.53 -42.53 22.44
N THR A 120 27.54 -43.52 21.55
CA THR A 120 26.81 -43.46 20.27
C THR A 120 25.29 -43.41 20.48
N ALA A 121 24.75 -44.18 21.43
CA ALA A 121 23.32 -44.11 21.78
C ALA A 121 22.93 -42.72 22.31
N SER A 122 23.78 -42.13 23.17
CA SER A 122 23.56 -40.78 23.71
C SER A 122 23.62 -39.71 22.60
N LYS A 123 24.58 -39.82 21.68
CA LYS A 123 24.70 -38.95 20.52
C LYS A 123 23.48 -39.04 19.61
N LEU A 124 23.08 -40.26 19.24
CA LEU A 124 21.93 -40.51 18.39
C LEU A 124 20.64 -39.97 19.02
N ASN A 125 20.47 -40.12 20.35
CA ASN A 125 19.33 -39.55 21.05
C ASN A 125 19.31 -38.01 21.01
N GLY A 126 20.49 -37.38 21.11
CA GLY A 126 20.64 -35.95 20.88
C GLY A 126 20.28 -35.53 19.45
N ASP A 127 20.77 -36.28 18.46
CA ASP A 127 20.51 -36.03 17.04
C ASP A 127 19.02 -36.21 16.70
N ILE A 128 18.35 -37.22 17.26
CA ILE A 128 16.89 -37.42 17.14
C ILE A 128 16.14 -36.21 17.71
N GLY A 129 16.49 -35.76 18.91
CA GLY A 129 15.86 -34.59 19.53
C GLY A 129 16.07 -33.30 18.74
N ASN A 130 17.28 -33.10 18.19
CA ASN A 130 17.59 -31.97 17.32
C ASN A 130 16.80 -32.03 16.02
N LEU A 131 16.76 -33.18 15.36
CA LEU A 131 16.02 -33.39 14.12
C LEU A 131 14.51 -33.19 14.33
N GLU A 132 13.99 -33.67 15.46
CA GLU A 132 12.62 -33.42 15.86
C GLU A 132 12.35 -31.93 16.11
N GLY A 133 13.27 -31.23 16.79
CA GLY A 133 13.20 -29.78 16.97
C GLY A 133 13.22 -29.02 15.65
N SER A 134 14.10 -29.38 14.72
CA SER A 134 14.17 -28.81 13.37
C SER A 134 12.91 -29.10 12.56
N ARG A 135 12.36 -30.32 12.64
CA ARG A 135 11.09 -30.68 11.99
C ARG A 135 9.94 -29.85 12.54
N HIS A 136 9.81 -29.76 13.85
CA HIS A 136 8.78 -28.94 14.47
C HIS A 136 8.96 -27.47 14.10
N SER A 137 10.17 -26.94 14.17
CA SER A 137 10.47 -25.57 13.77
C SER A 137 10.07 -25.32 12.32
N LEU A 138 10.40 -26.23 11.40
CA LEU A 138 10.01 -26.13 9.99
C LEU A 138 8.48 -26.16 9.84
N VAL A 139 7.82 -27.19 10.40
CA VAL A 139 6.37 -27.34 10.32
C VAL A 139 5.67 -26.11 10.90
N TYR A 140 6.00 -25.68 12.12
CA TYR A 140 5.40 -24.48 12.70
C TYR A 140 5.73 -23.23 11.90
N ASN A 141 6.98 -23.05 11.47
CA ASN A 141 7.40 -21.87 10.74
C ASN A 141 6.64 -21.74 9.40
N HIS A 142 6.62 -22.82 8.63
CA HIS A 142 5.92 -22.82 7.35
C HIS A 142 4.40 -22.81 7.52
N HIS A 143 3.82 -23.52 8.48
CA HIS A 143 2.37 -23.52 8.68
C HIS A 143 1.84 -22.16 9.12
N HIS A 144 2.49 -21.48 10.08
CA HIS A 144 2.01 -20.16 10.49
C HIS A 144 2.23 -19.12 9.38
N GLN A 145 3.29 -19.23 8.59
CA GLN A 145 3.49 -18.38 7.41
C GLN A 145 2.42 -18.63 6.34
N LEU A 146 2.12 -19.89 6.01
CA LEU A 146 1.07 -20.24 5.05
C LEU A 146 -0.30 -19.77 5.53
N PHE A 147 -0.60 -19.94 6.82
CA PHE A 147 -1.84 -19.46 7.41
C PHE A 147 -1.92 -17.94 7.37
N SER A 148 -0.86 -17.23 7.75
CA SER A 148 -0.79 -15.77 7.69
C SER A 148 -0.88 -15.22 6.25
N ALA A 149 -0.28 -15.92 5.28
CA ALA A 149 -0.43 -15.61 3.86
C ALA A 149 -1.87 -15.85 3.40
N GLY A 150 -2.49 -16.94 3.85
CA GLY A 150 -3.91 -17.22 3.63
C GLY A 150 -4.83 -16.13 4.17
N ASP A 151 -4.60 -15.66 5.40
CA ASP A 151 -5.33 -14.53 6.00
C ASP A 151 -5.15 -13.25 5.19
N THR A 152 -3.93 -13.01 4.68
CA THR A 152 -3.63 -11.84 3.85
C THR A 152 -4.35 -11.92 2.51
N ILE A 153 -4.35 -13.09 1.87
CA ILE A 153 -5.10 -13.35 0.63
C ILE A 153 -6.60 -13.19 0.87
N SER A 154 -7.12 -13.67 2.00
CA SER A 154 -8.53 -13.51 2.36
C SER A 154 -8.92 -12.04 2.54
N LYS A 155 -8.08 -11.26 3.25
CA LYS A 155 -8.25 -9.80 3.40
C LYS A 155 -8.12 -9.06 2.08
N LEU A 156 -7.23 -9.51 1.18
CA LEU A 156 -7.10 -8.94 -0.16
C LEU A 156 -8.36 -9.24 -0.96
N ASN A 157 -8.82 -10.49 -0.99
CA ASN A 157 -10.02 -10.92 -1.71
C ASN A 157 -11.29 -10.21 -1.23
N SER A 158 -11.41 -9.88 0.05
CA SER A 158 -12.55 -9.10 0.54
C SER A 158 -12.49 -7.61 0.16
N ARG A 159 -11.29 -7.04 0.03
CA ARG A 159 -11.08 -5.62 -0.36
C ARG A 159 -11.04 -5.40 -1.87
N THR A 160 -10.61 -6.38 -2.65
CA THR A 160 -10.48 -6.28 -4.12
C THR A 160 -11.77 -5.87 -4.81
N PRO A 161 -12.97 -6.41 -4.49
CA PRO A 161 -14.21 -5.97 -5.11
C PRO A 161 -14.52 -4.48 -4.88
N GLN A 162 -14.21 -3.97 -3.68
CA GLN A 162 -14.38 -2.55 -3.36
C GLN A 162 -13.40 -1.70 -4.16
N LEU A 163 -12.13 -2.11 -4.26
CA LEU A 163 -11.13 -1.43 -5.08
C LEU A 163 -11.52 -1.41 -6.56
N ILE A 164 -11.99 -2.54 -7.11
CA ILE A 164 -12.47 -2.61 -8.49
C ILE A 164 -13.65 -1.65 -8.69
N SER A 165 -14.61 -1.60 -7.76
CA SER A 165 -15.72 -0.65 -7.82
C SER A 165 -15.25 0.80 -7.84
N ILE A 166 -14.29 1.17 -6.99
CA ILE A 166 -13.72 2.53 -6.96
C ILE A 166 -13.02 2.86 -8.27
N VAL A 167 -12.24 1.92 -8.83
CA VAL A 167 -11.55 2.12 -10.12
C VAL A 167 -12.56 2.29 -11.26
N SER A 168 -13.65 1.52 -11.27
CA SER A 168 -14.73 1.70 -12.25
C SER A 168 -15.41 3.05 -12.12
N GLN A 169 -15.70 3.52 -10.91
CA GLN A 169 -16.24 4.86 -10.67
C GLN A 169 -15.27 5.95 -11.13
N LEU A 170 -13.97 5.78 -10.89
CA LEU A 170 -12.94 6.71 -11.33
C LEU A 170 -12.90 6.76 -12.87
N GLN A 171 -12.97 5.61 -13.54
CA GLN A 171 -13.01 5.51 -15.00
C GLN A 171 -14.25 6.19 -15.58
N GLU A 172 -15.41 6.03 -14.95
CA GLU A 172 -16.64 6.73 -15.33
C GLU A 172 -16.48 8.25 -15.15
N SER A 173 -15.93 8.70 -14.03
CA SER A 173 -15.70 10.13 -13.80
C SER A 173 -14.71 10.73 -14.81
N PHE A 174 -13.66 10.00 -15.19
CA PHE A 174 -12.74 10.42 -16.26
C PHE A 174 -13.45 10.48 -17.61
N SER A 175 -14.28 9.50 -17.95
CA SER A 175 -15.08 9.54 -19.19
C SER A 175 -16.02 10.74 -19.22
N ASN A 176 -16.63 11.10 -18.08
CA ASN A 176 -17.50 12.27 -17.97
C ASN A 176 -16.70 13.57 -18.14
N ILE A 177 -15.51 13.64 -17.52
CA ILE A 177 -14.61 14.79 -17.69
C ILE A 177 -14.15 14.91 -19.15
N GLU A 178 -13.77 13.80 -19.79
CA GLU A 178 -13.42 13.79 -21.22
C GLU A 178 -14.59 14.26 -22.09
N GLN A 179 -15.82 13.82 -21.82
CA GLN A 179 -17.01 14.31 -22.52
C GLN A 179 -17.21 15.82 -22.32
N LEU A 180 -17.03 16.33 -21.09
CA LEU A 180 -17.14 17.77 -20.79
C LEU A 180 -16.03 18.59 -21.47
N ILE A 181 -14.79 18.09 -21.48
CA ILE A 181 -13.67 18.73 -22.19
C ILE A 181 -13.96 18.78 -23.68
N ASN A 182 -14.47 17.69 -24.25
CA ASN A 182 -14.85 17.65 -25.66
C ASN A 182 -15.99 18.63 -25.96
N SER A 183 -17.01 18.74 -25.09
CA SER A 183 -18.07 19.74 -25.27
C SER A 183 -17.55 21.18 -25.16
N LEU A 184 -16.65 21.46 -24.22
CA LEU A 184 -16.07 22.79 -24.04
C LEU A 184 -15.15 23.18 -25.21
N SER A 185 -14.38 22.22 -25.72
CA SER A 185 -13.51 22.44 -26.88
C SER A 185 -14.31 22.72 -28.16
N LEU A 186 -15.54 22.19 -28.27
CA LEU A 186 -16.44 22.50 -29.38
C LEU A 186 -17.05 23.91 -29.25
N ASP A 187 -17.35 24.38 -28.04
CA ASP A 187 -17.83 25.76 -27.81
C ASP A 187 -16.75 26.81 -28.09
N GLU A 188 -15.49 26.56 -27.70
CA GLU A 188 -14.35 27.44 -28.01
C GLU A 188 -14.15 27.59 -29.54
N SER A 189 -14.43 26.54 -30.33
CA SER A 189 -14.33 26.61 -31.79
C SER A 189 -15.47 27.40 -32.48
N ASN A 190 -16.54 27.73 -31.75
CA ASN A 190 -17.64 28.59 -32.23
C ASN A 190 -17.46 30.07 -31.87
N ILE A 191 -16.41 30.44 -31.13
CA ILE A 191 -16.03 31.85 -30.91
C ILE A 191 -15.14 32.27 -32.08
N SER A 192 -15.72 32.37 -33.27
CA SER A 192 -15.13 33.14 -34.36
C SER A 192 -15.05 34.59 -33.90
N ILE A 193 -13.82 35.02 -33.66
CA ILE A 193 -13.38 36.37 -33.33
C ILE A 193 -13.89 37.32 -34.43
N ASP A 194 -14.89 38.13 -34.09
CA ASP A 194 -15.28 39.33 -34.83
C ASP A 194 -15.16 40.51 -33.87
N ASP A 195 -14.63 41.64 -34.34
CA ASP A 195 -14.11 42.78 -33.57
C ASP A 195 -15.21 43.62 -32.84
N SER A 196 -16.34 43.01 -32.47
CA SER A 196 -17.48 43.61 -31.75
C SER A 196 -17.49 43.39 -30.23
N ASN A 197 -16.53 42.61 -29.71
CA ASN A 197 -16.54 42.02 -28.36
C ASN A 197 -16.39 42.99 -27.18
N ASP A 198 -15.86 44.20 -27.36
CA ASP A 198 -15.61 45.10 -26.21
C ASP A 198 -16.90 45.61 -25.57
N LEU A 199 -17.95 45.85 -26.36
CA LEU A 199 -19.23 46.34 -25.85
C LEU A 199 -20.01 45.26 -25.11
N ASP A 200 -20.03 44.05 -25.68
CA ASP A 200 -20.73 42.90 -25.09
C ASP A 200 -20.03 42.42 -23.81
N ASN A 201 -18.70 42.44 -23.77
CA ASN A 201 -17.93 42.11 -22.57
C ASN A 201 -18.20 43.10 -21.43
N ASN A 202 -18.30 44.40 -21.71
CA ASN A 202 -18.62 45.39 -20.69
C ASN A 202 -20.08 45.28 -20.21
N LEU A 203 -21.02 44.96 -21.11
CA LEU A 203 -22.41 44.70 -20.73
C LEU A 203 -22.56 43.44 -19.85
N ILE A 204 -21.78 42.39 -20.13
CA ILE A 204 -21.73 41.16 -19.33
C ILE A 204 -21.15 41.45 -17.93
N LYS A 205 -20.06 42.23 -17.84
CA LYS A 205 -19.50 42.67 -16.55
C LYS A 205 -20.53 43.43 -15.72
N LEU A 206 -21.22 44.40 -16.32
CA LEU A 206 -22.21 45.22 -15.64
C LEU A 206 -23.42 44.41 -15.13
N ARG A 207 -23.83 43.37 -15.87
CA ARG A 207 -24.87 42.43 -15.42
C ARG A 207 -24.44 41.63 -14.20
N ASN A 208 -23.19 41.14 -14.18
CA ASN A 208 -22.64 40.40 -13.06
C ASN A 208 -22.51 41.30 -11.81
N GLU A 209 -22.17 42.57 -11.99
CA GLU A 209 -22.07 43.54 -10.90
C GLU A 209 -23.43 43.91 -10.31
N LYS A 210 -24.48 44.05 -11.14
CA LYS A 210 -25.86 44.19 -10.67
C LYS A 210 -26.28 42.99 -9.79
N GLU A 211 -25.94 41.79 -10.22
CA GLU A 211 -26.25 40.57 -9.47
C GLU A 211 -25.51 40.54 -8.12
N LYS A 212 -24.26 40.98 -8.09
CA LYS A 212 -23.48 41.12 -6.85
C LYS A 212 -24.11 42.11 -5.87
N ILE A 213 -24.60 43.27 -6.34
CA ILE A 213 -25.33 44.22 -5.50
C ILE A 213 -26.63 43.60 -4.97
N LYS A 214 -27.37 42.86 -5.81
CA LYS A 214 -28.58 42.13 -5.39
C LYS A 214 -28.28 41.10 -4.29
N LEU A 215 -27.14 40.41 -4.38
CA LEU A 215 -26.68 39.46 -3.37
C LEU A 215 -26.27 40.16 -2.06
N MET A 216 -25.59 41.31 -2.11
CA MET A 216 -25.26 42.11 -0.92
C MET A 216 -26.51 42.62 -0.20
N ILE A 217 -27.53 43.03 -0.97
CA ILE A 217 -28.84 43.42 -0.43
C ILE A 217 -29.53 42.22 0.24
N LEU A 218 -29.51 41.05 -0.40
CA LEU A 218 -30.07 39.81 0.15
C LEU A 218 -29.34 39.35 1.42
N ALA A 219 -28.02 39.56 1.48
CA ALA A 219 -27.16 39.25 2.61
C ALA A 219 -27.29 40.23 3.80
N LYS A 220 -28.15 41.26 3.72
CA LYS A 220 -28.36 42.30 4.75
C LYS A 220 -27.07 43.01 5.18
N GLU A 221 -26.19 43.29 4.22
CA GLU A 221 -24.99 44.08 4.49
C GLU A 221 -25.32 45.54 4.86
N PRO A 222 -24.42 46.23 5.60
CA PRO A 222 -24.63 47.63 5.95
C PRO A 222 -24.72 48.51 4.70
N ILE A 223 -25.69 49.42 4.72
CA ILE A 223 -26.09 50.25 3.56
C ILE A 223 -24.93 51.13 3.06
N GLU A 224 -24.03 51.54 3.95
CA GLU A 224 -22.83 52.31 3.62
C GLU A 224 -21.92 51.55 2.64
N LYS A 225 -21.70 50.25 2.87
CA LYS A 225 -20.85 49.43 1.99
C LYS A 225 -21.46 49.22 0.61
N ILE A 226 -22.79 49.12 0.54
CA ILE A 226 -23.54 48.96 -0.72
C ILE A 226 -23.48 50.27 -1.52
N LYS A 227 -23.61 51.42 -0.85
CA LYS A 227 -23.48 52.75 -1.46
C LYS A 227 -22.06 53.03 -1.93
N ASP A 228 -21.05 52.74 -1.12
CA ASP A 228 -19.64 52.91 -1.50
C ASP A 228 -19.26 52.04 -2.70
N TYR A 229 -19.83 50.84 -2.79
CA TYR A 229 -19.64 49.95 -3.93
C TYR A 229 -20.31 50.47 -5.19
N TYR A 230 -21.54 50.98 -5.07
CA TYR A 230 -22.27 51.60 -6.17
C TYR A 230 -21.57 52.86 -6.71
N GLU A 231 -21.05 53.73 -5.84
CA GLU A 231 -20.33 54.93 -6.26
C GLU A 231 -19.01 54.59 -6.96
N LYS A 232 -18.30 53.54 -6.53
CA LYS A 232 -17.11 53.03 -7.24
C LYS A 232 -17.46 52.50 -8.62
N LEU A 233 -18.51 51.71 -8.73
CA LEU A 233 -18.99 51.18 -10.00
C LEU A 233 -19.43 52.29 -10.95
N LYS A 234 -20.08 53.32 -10.42
CA LYS A 234 -20.46 54.52 -11.19
C LYS A 234 -19.23 55.28 -11.68
N GLN A 235 -18.20 55.42 -10.84
CA GLN A 235 -16.94 56.06 -11.21
C GLN A 235 -16.19 55.26 -12.28
N ASP A 236 -16.12 53.94 -12.16
CA ASP A 236 -15.46 53.05 -13.14
C ASP A 236 -16.14 53.12 -14.52
N ILE A 237 -17.46 53.31 -14.58
CA ILE A 237 -18.22 53.51 -15.83
C ILE A 237 -18.07 54.94 -16.37
N GLN A 238 -17.92 55.93 -15.49
CA GLN A 238 -17.72 57.34 -15.86
C GLN A 238 -16.32 57.58 -16.46
N ASP A 239 -15.31 56.90 -15.93
CA ASP A 239 -13.92 56.97 -16.38
C ASP A 239 -13.70 56.33 -17.77
N ASP A 240 -14.62 55.46 -18.21
CA ASP A 240 -14.59 54.80 -19.52
C ASP A 240 -15.10 55.69 -20.69
N GLU A 241 -15.41 56.98 -20.46
CA GLU A 241 -15.72 58.08 -21.41
C GLU A 241 -16.65 57.75 -22.61
N LYS A 242 -17.39 56.64 -22.54
CA LYS A 242 -18.47 56.35 -23.48
C LYS A 242 -19.72 56.09 -22.66
N GLU A 243 -20.56 57.11 -22.54
CA GLU A 243 -22.00 56.91 -22.37
C GLU A 243 -22.49 56.09 -23.57
N GLN A 244 -22.28 54.77 -23.51
CA GLN A 244 -22.91 53.82 -24.41
C GLN A 244 -24.37 53.72 -23.94
N ASP A 245 -25.30 54.05 -24.83
CA ASP A 245 -26.77 54.08 -24.65
C ASP A 245 -27.38 52.87 -23.89
N GLY A 246 -26.64 51.77 -23.72
CA GLY A 246 -27.06 50.55 -23.02
C GLY A 246 -26.73 50.44 -21.51
N SER A 247 -25.82 51.26 -20.95
CA SER A 247 -25.45 51.19 -19.52
C SER A 247 -26.41 51.98 -18.61
N GLY A 248 -26.99 53.07 -19.13
CA GLY A 248 -27.97 53.92 -18.46
C GLY A 248 -29.21 53.21 -17.89
N PRO A 249 -29.88 52.27 -18.60
CA PRO A 249 -31.05 51.58 -18.05
C PRO A 249 -30.70 50.67 -16.87
N ILE A 250 -29.51 50.06 -16.86
CA ILE A 250 -29.07 49.15 -15.79
C ILE A 250 -28.73 49.94 -14.53
N LEU A 251 -28.07 51.09 -14.67
CA LEU A 251 -27.79 52.01 -13.56
C LEU A 251 -29.07 52.58 -12.95
N LYS A 252 -30.05 53.01 -13.76
CA LYS A 252 -31.37 53.44 -13.27
C LYS A 252 -32.13 52.33 -12.54
N GLU A 253 -31.95 51.08 -12.97
CA GLU A 253 -32.56 49.94 -12.28
C GLU A 253 -31.87 49.63 -10.95
N ILE A 254 -30.55 49.80 -10.86
CA ILE A 254 -29.80 49.69 -9.60
C ILE A 254 -30.17 50.83 -8.64
N GLU A 255 -30.31 52.06 -9.14
CA GLU A 255 -30.76 53.23 -8.38
C GLU A 255 -32.19 53.00 -7.84
N LYS A 256 -33.09 52.45 -8.66
CA LYS A 256 -34.43 52.05 -8.22
C LYS A 256 -34.40 50.95 -7.15
N LEU A 257 -33.49 49.98 -7.25
CA LEU A 257 -33.31 48.95 -6.21
C LEU A 257 -32.75 49.52 -4.90
N LEU A 258 -32.05 50.66 -4.96
CA LEU A 258 -31.55 51.38 -3.81
C LEU A 258 -32.65 52.25 -3.17
N GLU A 259 -33.56 52.80 -3.98
CA GLU A 259 -34.65 53.69 -3.56
C GLU A 259 -35.90 52.94 -3.04
N ASP A 260 -36.16 51.72 -3.52
CA ASP A 260 -37.24 50.83 -3.02
C ASP A 260 -37.01 50.34 -1.57
N LYS A 261 -35.91 50.74 -0.92
CA LYS A 261 -35.68 50.50 0.51
C LYS A 261 -35.99 51.75 1.33
N PRO A 262 -37.24 51.93 1.81
CA PRO A 262 -37.51 52.92 2.85
C PRO A 262 -36.81 52.50 4.15
N GLU A 263 -36.24 53.50 4.81
CA GLU A 263 -35.67 53.51 6.15
C GLU A 263 -36.10 52.31 7.02
N GLN A 264 -35.17 51.38 7.25
CA GLN A 264 -35.26 50.52 8.43
C GLN A 264 -34.05 50.82 9.30
N ALA A 265 -34.28 51.84 10.13
CA ALA A 265 -33.95 51.90 11.54
C ALA A 265 -32.59 51.34 11.94
N ASN A 266 -31.70 52.28 12.26
CA ASN A 266 -30.75 52.16 13.34
C ASN A 266 -31.38 51.39 14.51
N ASP A 267 -30.91 50.16 14.74
CA ASP A 267 -30.94 49.58 16.08
C ASP A 267 -29.52 49.19 16.46
N SER A 268 -28.72 50.23 16.65
CA SER A 268 -27.54 50.18 17.51
C SER A 268 -28.01 50.23 18.96
N THR A 269 -28.44 49.09 19.52
CA THR A 269 -28.66 48.98 20.97
C THR A 269 -28.37 47.58 21.54
N ILE A 270 -27.14 47.43 22.04
CA ILE A 270 -26.78 46.87 23.36
C ILE A 270 -26.92 45.35 23.65
N SER A 271 -25.76 44.84 24.12
CA SER A 271 -25.48 43.71 25.03
C SER A 271 -25.56 42.27 24.52
#